data_AF-A0A6J7MYN2-F1
#
_entry.id   AF-A0A6J7MYN2-F1
#
_cell.length_a   1.000
_cell.length_b   1.000
_cell.length_c   1.000
_cell.angle_alpha   90.00
_cell.angle_beta   90.00
_cell.angle_gamma   90.00
#
_symmetry.space_group_name_H-M   'P 1'
#
loop_
_entity.id
_entity.type
_entity.pdbx_description
1 polymer ?
#
loop_
_entity_poly.entity_id
_entity_poly.type
_entity_poly.pdbx_seq_one_letter_code
_entity_poly.pdbx_strand_id
1 'polypeptide(L)'
;MDRLSPEFAGAPRDNELSDAQRLLWEVSADARCVRAGIPTREDRLRYVYRLACGFSDTADAAYEKAWSGGFTTWESIADAVANMVPTAETTSRGIRRDDLRKIRE
;
A
#
# COMPACT_ATOMS: atom_id res chain seq x y z
N MET A 1 -13.73 6.09 8.63
CA MET A 1 -12.35 6.55 8.37
C MET A 1 -12.38 7.43 7.13
N ASP A 2 -12.31 8.74 7.30
CA ASP A 2 -12.33 9.71 6.19
C ASP A 2 -10.99 10.45 6.19
N ARG A 3 -10.40 10.73 5.02
CA ARG A 3 -9.15 11.50 4.93
C ARG A 3 -9.35 12.94 5.39
N LEU A 4 -10.58 13.44 5.33
CA LEU A 4 -10.93 14.78 5.81
C LEU A 4 -11.14 14.82 7.33
N SER A 5 -11.04 13.67 8.01
CA SER A 5 -11.19 13.58 9.46
C SER A 5 -9.96 14.17 10.18
N PRO A 6 -10.12 14.82 11.36
CA PRO A 6 -9.00 15.40 12.12
C PRO A 6 -7.85 14.42 12.39
N GLU A 7 -8.14 13.12 12.53
CA GLU A 7 -7.19 12.04 12.75
C GLU A 7 -6.23 11.79 11.56
N PHE A 8 -6.51 12.43 10.42
CA PHE A 8 -5.72 12.40 9.19
C PHE A 8 -5.08 13.74 8.84
N ALA A 9 -5.20 14.75 9.70
CA ALA A 9 -4.63 16.08 9.44
C ALA A 9 -3.10 16.08 9.23
N GLY A 10 -2.40 15.07 9.76
CA GLY A 10 -0.96 14.85 9.58
C GLY A 10 -0.57 14.08 8.31
N ALA A 11 -1.53 13.71 7.45
CA ALA A 11 -1.22 13.01 6.20
C ALA A 11 -0.49 13.94 5.21
N PRO A 12 0.61 13.48 4.58
CA PRO A 12 1.27 14.20 3.50
C PRO A 12 0.35 14.43 2.30
N ARG A 13 0.82 15.23 1.34
CA ARG A 13 0.13 15.36 0.05
C ARG A 13 0.23 14.06 -0.75
N ASP A 14 -0.69 13.85 -1.68
CA ASP A 14 -0.76 12.60 -2.47
C ASP A 14 0.54 12.25 -3.19
N ASN A 15 1.24 13.26 -3.70
CA ASN A 15 2.50 13.12 -4.41
C ASN A 15 3.71 12.87 -3.48
N GLU A 16 3.52 12.96 -2.17
CA GLU A 16 4.54 12.72 -1.14
C GLU A 16 4.33 11.35 -0.47
N LEU A 17 3.23 10.66 -0.77
CA LEU A 17 2.95 9.32 -0.25
C LEU A 17 3.85 8.28 -0.92
N SER A 18 4.36 7.35 -0.13
CA SER A 18 4.91 6.12 -0.69
C SER A 18 3.80 5.25 -1.28
N ASP A 19 4.14 4.38 -2.23
CA ASP A 19 3.18 3.44 -2.81
C ASP A 19 2.52 2.55 -1.74
N ALA A 20 3.29 2.10 -0.74
CA ALA A 20 2.77 1.31 0.37
C ALA A 20 1.78 2.09 1.24
N GLN A 21 2.07 3.36 1.54
CA GLN A 21 1.14 4.23 2.29
C GLN A 21 -0.17 4.44 1.52
N ARG A 22 -0.08 4.74 0.23
CA ARG A 22 -1.25 4.92 -0.64
C ARG A 22 -2.09 3.65 -0.71
N LEU A 23 -1.45 2.50 -0.95
CA LEU A 23 -2.17 1.22 -1.09
C LEU A 23 -2.81 0.78 0.23
N LEU A 24 -2.14 0.96 1.37
CA LEU A 24 -2.73 0.61 2.67
C LEU A 24 -3.96 1.47 3.01
N TRP A 25 -3.95 2.74 2.58
CA TRP A 25 -5.12 3.60 2.63
C TRP A 25 -6.24 3.09 1.69
N GLU A 26 -5.91 2.73 0.44
CA GLU A 26 -6.88 2.16 -0.52
C GLU A 26 -7.54 0.88 0.03
N VAL A 27 -6.78 -0.03 0.63
CA VAL A 27 -7.30 -1.22 1.32
C VAL A 27 -8.30 -0.84 2.41
N SER A 28 -7.95 0.15 3.24
CA SER A 28 -8.83 0.64 4.31
C SER A 28 -10.12 1.28 3.77
N ALA A 29 -10.05 1.91 2.60
CA ALA A 29 -11.21 2.48 1.92
C ALA A 29 -12.11 1.40 1.30
N ASP A 30 -11.55 0.45 0.56
CA ASP A 30 -12.28 -0.65 -0.07
C ASP A 30 -12.97 -1.54 0.97
N ALA A 31 -12.32 -1.79 2.10
CA ALA A 31 -12.93 -2.52 3.20
C ALA A 31 -14.20 -1.82 3.76
N ARG A 32 -14.24 -0.48 3.75
CA ARG A 32 -15.44 0.26 4.13
C ARG A 32 -16.53 0.16 3.07
N CYS A 33 -16.16 0.19 1.79
CA CYS A 33 -17.11 -0.07 0.70
C CYS A 33 -17.80 -1.42 0.91
N VAL A 34 -17.03 -2.48 1.19
CA VAL A 34 -17.59 -3.81 1.48
C VAL A 34 -18.52 -3.80 2.69
N ARG A 35 -18.10 -3.19 3.81
CA ARG A 35 -18.97 -3.05 5.01
C ARG A 35 -20.24 -2.24 4.75
N ALA A 36 -20.22 -1.33 3.79
CA ALA A 36 -21.38 -0.57 3.34
C ALA A 36 -22.24 -1.30 2.30
N GLY A 37 -21.90 -2.56 1.96
CA GLY A 37 -22.63 -3.36 0.97
C GLY A 37 -22.24 -3.08 -0.48
N ILE A 38 -21.17 -2.30 -0.71
CA ILE A 38 -20.64 -2.02 -2.04
C ILE A 38 -19.61 -3.11 -2.40
N PRO A 39 -19.83 -3.89 -3.47
CA PRO A 39 -18.91 -4.96 -3.83
C PRO A 39 -17.56 -4.40 -4.29
N THR A 40 -16.47 -5.04 -3.86
CA THR A 40 -15.10 -4.77 -4.31
C THR A 40 -14.44 -6.05 -4.79
N ARG A 41 -13.18 -5.96 -5.24
CA ARG A 41 -12.38 -7.12 -5.70
C ARG A 41 -11.23 -7.37 -4.73
N GLU A 42 -11.54 -7.85 -3.52
CA GLU A 42 -10.57 -8.05 -2.44
C GLU A 42 -9.34 -8.85 -2.90
N ASP A 43 -9.53 -10.00 -3.55
CA ASP A 43 -8.39 -10.85 -3.98
C ASP A 43 -7.44 -10.12 -4.93
N ARG A 44 -7.99 -9.31 -5.86
CA ARG A 44 -7.20 -8.49 -6.77
C ARG A 44 -6.46 -7.40 -6.00
N LEU A 45 -7.12 -6.77 -5.05
CA LEU A 45 -6.55 -5.71 -4.23
C LEU A 45 -5.40 -6.26 -3.36
N ARG A 46 -5.61 -7.39 -2.68
CA ARG A 46 -4.59 -8.10 -1.91
C ARG A 46 -3.37 -8.46 -2.76
N TYR A 47 -3.59 -8.92 -3.98
CA TYR A 47 -2.49 -9.21 -4.91
C TYR A 47 -1.71 -7.95 -5.30
N VAL A 48 -2.40 -6.87 -5.70
CA VAL A 48 -1.74 -5.59 -6.05
C VAL A 48 -0.97 -5.01 -4.86
N TYR A 49 -1.55 -5.09 -3.67
CA TYR A 49 -0.88 -4.67 -2.44
C TYR A 49 0.41 -5.45 -2.19
N ARG A 50 0.38 -6.79 -2.31
CA ARG A 50 1.57 -7.65 -2.18
C ARG A 50 2.64 -7.37 -3.23
N LEU A 51 2.26 -7.03 -4.46
CA LEU A 51 3.23 -6.65 -5.50
C LEU A 51 4.04 -5.39 -5.13
N ALA A 52 3.43 -4.45 -4.41
CA ALA A 52 4.09 -3.21 -4.02
C ALA A 52 4.77 -3.29 -2.64
N CYS A 53 4.18 -3.99 -1.68
CA CYS A 53 4.65 -4.05 -0.30
C CYS A 53 5.51 -5.30 0.01
N GLY A 54 5.59 -6.23 -0.94
CA GLY A 54 6.25 -7.52 -0.78
C GLY A 54 5.29 -8.64 -0.37
N PHE A 55 5.72 -9.87 -0.63
CA PHE A 55 5.06 -11.10 -0.19
C PHE A 55 5.67 -11.52 1.15
N SER A 56 5.29 -10.84 2.23
CA SER A 56 5.79 -11.09 3.59
C SER A 56 4.65 -11.15 4.61
N ASP A 57 4.88 -11.88 5.70
CA ASP A 57 3.92 -11.99 6.81
C ASP A 57 3.59 -10.61 7.41
N THR A 58 4.58 -9.71 7.46
CA THR A 58 4.38 -8.34 7.96
C THR A 58 3.49 -7.52 7.02
N ALA A 59 3.64 -7.69 5.69
CA ALA A 59 2.78 -7.02 4.72
C ALA A 59 1.34 -7.55 4.81
N ASP A 60 1.18 -8.87 4.89
CA ASP A 60 -0.12 -9.52 5.01
C ASP A 60 -0.83 -9.15 6.33
N ALA A 61 -0.11 -9.13 7.45
CA ALA A 61 -0.68 -8.70 8.73
C ALA A 61 -1.18 -7.24 8.68
N ALA A 62 -0.45 -6.35 8.02
CA ALA A 62 -0.89 -4.97 7.84
C ALA A 62 -2.10 -4.87 6.90
N TYR A 63 -2.16 -5.70 5.84
CA TYR A 63 -3.34 -5.80 4.98
C TYR A 63 -4.58 -6.22 5.78
N GLU A 64 -4.47 -7.30 6.56
CA GLU A 64 -5.59 -7.80 7.37
C GLU A 64 -6.05 -6.78 8.42
N LYS A 65 -5.10 -6.04 9.01
CA LYS A 65 -5.41 -4.94 9.91
C LYS A 65 -6.15 -3.80 9.20
N ALA A 66 -5.74 -3.40 8.00
CA ALA A 66 -6.45 -2.41 7.19
C ALA A 66 -7.85 -2.91 6.80
N TRP A 67 -7.95 -4.15 6.35
CA TRP A 67 -9.20 -4.75 5.91
C TRP A 67 -10.23 -4.87 7.05
N SER A 68 -9.79 -5.27 8.23
CA SER A 68 -10.65 -5.32 9.43
C SER A 68 -11.03 -3.94 9.98
N GLY A 69 -10.44 -2.85 9.47
CA GLY A 69 -10.71 -1.48 9.92
C GLY A 69 -9.89 -1.06 11.15
N GLY A 70 -8.77 -1.74 11.41
CA GLY A 70 -7.90 -1.52 12.58
C GLY A 70 -6.99 -0.29 12.52
N PHE A 71 -7.08 0.54 11.47
CA PHE A 71 -6.37 1.82 11.39
C PHE A 71 -7.38 2.97 11.53
N THR A 72 -7.09 3.88 12.46
CA THR A 72 -7.98 5.02 12.79
C THR A 72 -7.30 6.38 12.64
N THR A 73 -5.97 6.42 12.52
CA THR A 73 -5.17 7.64 12.38
C THR A 73 -4.18 7.50 11.23
N TRP A 74 -3.69 8.62 10.69
CA TRP A 74 -2.62 8.60 9.69
C TRP A 74 -1.33 7.94 10.24
N GLU A 75 -0.97 8.28 11.48
CA GLU A 75 0.21 7.73 12.16
C GLU A 75 0.18 6.20 12.20
N SER A 76 -0.99 5.61 12.47
CA SER A 76 -1.12 4.14 12.49
C SER A 76 -0.85 3.47 11.14
N ILE A 77 -1.13 4.16 10.03
CA ILE A 77 -0.79 3.70 8.67
C ILE A 77 0.71 3.87 8.43
N ALA A 78 1.27 5.03 8.79
CA ALA A 78 2.70 5.29 8.63
C ALA A 78 3.56 4.29 9.41
N ASP A 79 3.19 4.00 10.66
CA ASP A 79 3.84 3.00 11.51
C ASP A 79 3.74 1.60 10.92
N ALA A 80 2.56 1.21 10.40
CA ALA A 80 2.39 -0.09 9.78
C ALA A 80 3.34 -0.26 8.58
N VAL A 81 3.44 0.77 7.72
CA VAL A 81 4.35 0.77 6.57
C VAL A 81 5.82 0.74 7.01
N ALA A 82 6.19 1.49 8.04
CA ALA A 82 7.56 1.50 8.56
C ALA A 82 8.00 0.14 9.13
N ASN A 83 7.06 -0.66 9.64
CA ASN A 83 7.30 -1.99 10.19
C ASN A 83 7.21 -3.12 9.15
N MET A 84 6.80 -2.84 7.91
CA MET A 84 6.81 -3.86 6.85
C MET A 84 8.26 -4.19 6.50
N VAL A 85 8.61 -5.47 6.57
CA VAL A 85 9.90 -5.93 6.05
C VAL A 85 9.78 -6.02 4.53
N PRO A 86 10.54 -5.21 3.76
CA PRO A 86 10.54 -5.33 2.32
C PRO A 86 11.12 -6.70 1.92
N THR A 87 10.39 -7.44 1.07
CA THR A 87 10.83 -8.74 0.56
C THR A 87 11.95 -8.54 -0.47
N ALA A 88 13.16 -8.23 0.00
CA ALA A 88 14.31 -7.81 -0.81
C ALA A 88 14.04 -6.56 -1.64
N GLU A 89 15.06 -5.72 -1.85
CA GLU A 89 14.98 -4.64 -2.82
C GLU A 89 14.55 -5.23 -4.15
N THR A 90 13.33 -4.91 -4.61
CA THR A 90 13.08 -4.93 -6.05
C THR A 90 14.01 -3.87 -6.60
N THR A 91 15.22 -4.32 -6.95
CA THR A 91 16.29 -3.51 -7.50
C THR A 91 15.66 -2.70 -8.61
N SER A 92 15.42 -1.43 -8.33
CA SER A 92 14.92 -0.46 -9.28
C SER A 92 16.07 -0.05 -10.19
N ARG A 93 16.74 -1.03 -10.81
CA ARG A 93 17.24 -0.85 -12.17
C ARG A 93 16.19 -1.44 -13.08
N GLY A 94 15.11 -0.68 -13.26
CA GLY A 94 14.37 -0.79 -14.52
C GLY A 94 15.42 -0.55 -15.60
N ILE A 95 15.82 -1.61 -16.31
CA ILE A 95 16.76 -1.51 -17.42
C ILE A 95 16.13 -0.50 -18.38
N ARG A 96 16.77 0.67 -18.55
CA ARG A 96 16.25 1.66 -19.49
C ARG A 96 16.37 1.05 -20.88
N ARG A 97 15.46 1.39 -21.79
CA ARG A 97 15.50 0.89 -23.17
C ARG A 97 16.86 1.13 -23.86
N ASP A 98 17.58 2.15 -23.42
CA ASP A 98 18.94 2.48 -23.87
C ASP A 98 20.01 1.53 -23.33
N ASP A 99 19.82 0.96 -22.14
CA ASP A 99 20.72 -0.05 -21.56
C ASP A 99 20.61 -1.38 -22.32
N LEU A 100 19.42 -1.72 -22.83
CA LEU A 100 19.20 -2.92 -23.66
C LEU A 100 19.86 -2.80 -25.05
N ARG A 101 19.99 -1.58 -25.59
CA ARG A 101 20.63 -1.37 -26.90
C ARG A 101 22.13 -1.61 -26.88
N LYS A 102 22.80 -1.33 -25.76
CA LYS A 102 24.25 -1.51 -25.58
C LYS A 102 24.69 -2.97 -25.45
N ILE A 103 23.77 -3.89 -25.20
CA ILE A 103 24.06 -5.34 -25.08
C ILE A 103 24.14 -6.02 -26.47
N ARG A 104 23.74 -5.31 -27.53
CA ARG A 104 23.62 -5.86 -28.89
C ARG A 104 24.74 -5.41 -29.85
N GLU A 105 25.76 -4.73 -29.35
CA GLU A 105 27.01 -4.40 -30.06
C GLU A 105 28.15 -5.30 -29.57
#